data_AF-A0A2U3R2N7-F1
#
_entry.id   AF-A0A2U3R2N7-F1
#
_cell.length_a   1.000
_cell.length_b   1.000
_cell.length_c   1.000
_cell.angle_alpha   90.00
_cell.angle_beta   90.00
_cell.angle_gamma   90.00
#
_symmetry.space_group_name_H-M   'P 1'
#
loop_
_entity.id
_entity.type
_entity.pdbx_description
1 polymer ?
#
loop_
_entity_poly.entity_id
_entity_poly.type
_entity_poly.pdbx_seq_one_letter_code
_entity_poly.pdbx_strand_id
1 'polypeptide(L)'
;MKFDQIKELKDEKFRRLTRLRNGTFSKMVGILRKADGLKKSKGVSKNKLDLDEQLLMVLEYLREYRTYFHIGQNYEISESSAYIVIYNEV
;
A
#
# COMPACT_ATOMS: atom_id res chain seq x y z
N MET A 1 10.18 -4.67 -5.18
CA MET A 1 8.95 -3.95 -4.81
C MET A 1 7.77 -4.90 -4.97
N LYS A 2 7.22 -5.35 -3.84
CA LYS A 2 6.44 -6.58 -3.68
C LYS A 2 5.18 -6.63 -4.56
N PHE A 3 4.63 -5.47 -4.91
CA PHE A 3 3.47 -5.36 -5.78
C PHE A 3 3.72 -5.92 -7.20
N ASP A 4 4.91 -5.70 -7.77
CA ASP A 4 5.23 -6.18 -9.12
C ASP A 4 5.21 -7.71 -9.24
N GLN A 5 5.47 -8.41 -8.14
CA GLN A 5 5.43 -9.88 -8.09
C GLN A 5 3.99 -10.39 -7.97
N ILE A 6 3.10 -9.63 -7.33
CA ILE A 6 1.71 -10.07 -7.09
C ILE A 6 0.75 -9.60 -8.16
N LYS A 7 1.05 -8.52 -8.91
CA LYS A 7 0.17 -7.99 -9.96
C LYS A 7 -0.05 -8.96 -11.11
N GLU A 8 0.89 -9.87 -11.34
CA GLU A 8 0.80 -10.91 -12.38
C GLU A 8 0.02 -12.15 -11.92
N LEU A 9 -0.39 -12.20 -10.64
CA LEU A 9 -1.20 -13.29 -10.13
C LEU A 9 -2.62 -13.24 -10.71
N LYS A 10 -3.14 -14.42 -11.06
CA LYS A 10 -4.57 -14.59 -11.36
C LYS A 10 -5.42 -14.07 -10.19
N ASP A 11 -6.58 -13.51 -10.51
CA ASP A 11 -7.53 -12.88 -9.58
C ASP A 11 -7.78 -13.69 -8.29
N GLU A 12 -7.89 -15.02 -8.39
CA GLU A 12 -8.10 -15.87 -7.22
C GLU A 12 -6.93 -15.84 -6.23
N LYS A 13 -5.70 -15.91 -6.72
CA LYS A 13 -4.48 -15.87 -5.89
C LYS A 13 -4.28 -14.47 -5.32
N PHE A 14 -4.50 -13.44 -6.13
CA PHE A 14 -4.45 -12.05 -5.67
C PHE A 14 -5.46 -11.82 -4.55
N ARG A 15 -6.71 -12.27 -4.73
CA ARG A 15 -7.77 -12.15 -3.72
C ARG A 15 -7.46 -12.93 -2.44
N ARG A 16 -6.78 -14.08 -2.52
CA ARG A 16 -6.34 -14.81 -1.32
C ARG A 16 -5.32 -14.00 -0.50
N LEU A 17 -4.45 -13.25 -1.17
CA LEU A 17 -3.42 -12.43 -0.52
C LEU A 17 -3.98 -11.10 0.01
N THR A 18 -4.68 -10.34 -0.82
CA THR A 18 -5.10 -8.96 -0.53
C THR A 18 -6.55 -8.83 -0.06
N ARG A 19 -7.35 -9.91 -0.14
CA ARG A 19 -8.82 -9.95 0.03
C ARG A 19 -9.62 -9.14 -0.98
N LEU A 20 -8.97 -8.48 -1.93
CA LEU A 20 -9.63 -7.68 -2.97
C LEU A 20 -9.52 -8.37 -4.32
N ARG A 21 -10.46 -8.06 -5.23
CA ARG A 21 -10.28 -8.38 -6.65
C ARG A 21 -9.31 -7.35 -7.26
N ASN A 22 -8.56 -7.73 -8.28
CA ASN A 22 -7.65 -6.83 -8.98
C ASN A 22 -8.36 -5.55 -9.44
N GLY A 23 -9.58 -5.69 -9.98
CA GLY A 23 -10.39 -4.54 -10.41
C GLY A 23 -10.78 -3.58 -9.28
N THR A 24 -11.01 -4.08 -8.07
CA THR A 24 -11.32 -3.21 -6.91
C THR A 24 -10.06 -2.51 -6.43
N PHE A 25 -8.95 -3.24 -6.33
CA PHE A 25 -7.65 -2.69 -5.94
C PHE A 25 -7.25 -1.54 -6.88
N SER A 26 -7.34 -1.75 -8.20
CA SER A 26 -7.03 -0.73 -9.20
C SER A 26 -7.89 0.53 -9.05
N LYS A 27 -9.19 0.38 -8.73
CA LYS A 27 -10.08 1.53 -8.45
C LYS A 27 -9.64 2.30 -7.20
N MET A 28 -9.25 1.60 -6.14
CA MET A 28 -8.79 2.25 -4.90
C MET A 28 -7.49 3.03 -5.15
N VAL A 29 -6.52 2.44 -5.86
CA VAL A 29 -5.30 3.14 -6.28
C VAL A 29 -5.63 4.36 -7.14
N GLY A 30 -6.62 4.27 -8.04
CA GLY A 30 -7.07 5.40 -8.85
C GLY A 30 -7.62 6.56 -8.01
N ILE A 31 -8.32 6.27 -6.90
CA ILE A 31 -8.79 7.28 -5.94
C ILE A 31 -7.59 7.89 -5.18
N LEU A 32 -6.69 7.05 -4.67
CA LEU A 32 -5.49 7.49 -3.97
C LEU A 32 -4.61 8.39 -4.84
N ARG A 33 -4.45 8.06 -6.12
CA ARG A 33 -3.66 8.86 -7.07
C ARG A 33 -4.24 10.26 -7.29
N LYS A 34 -5.58 10.39 -7.29
CA LYS A 34 -6.23 11.71 -7.35
C LYS A 34 -6.02 12.49 -6.06
N ALA A 35 -6.15 11.84 -4.91
CA ALA A 35 -5.93 12.47 -3.60
C ALA A 35 -4.47 12.90 -3.40
N ASP A 36 -3.51 12.07 -3.81
CA ASP A 36 -2.08 12.36 -3.77
C ASP A 36 -1.71 13.55 -4.67
N GLY A 37 -2.34 13.68 -5.84
CA GLY A 37 -2.22 14.87 -6.69
C GLY A 37 -2.59 16.18 -5.96
N LEU A 38 -3.61 16.14 -5.10
CA LEU A 38 -4.03 17.27 -4.26
C LEU A 38 -3.11 17.48 -3.04
N LYS A 39 -2.50 16.42 -2.50
CA LYS A 39 -1.50 16.52 -1.41
C LYS A 39 -0.20 17.15 -1.93
N LYS A 40 0.21 16.83 -3.17
CA LYS A 40 1.39 17.40 -3.83
C LYS A 40 1.30 18.90 -4.06
N SER A 41 0.12 19.43 -4.37
CA SER A 41 -0.06 20.89 -4.48
C SER A 41 0.09 21.62 -3.15
N LYS A 42 0.10 20.90 -2.02
CA LYS A 42 0.28 21.43 -0.66
C LYS A 42 1.71 21.22 -0.11
N GLY A 43 2.65 20.71 -0.91
CA GLY A 43 4.05 20.56 -0.52
C GLY A 43 4.36 19.37 0.39
N VAL A 44 3.46 18.40 0.52
CA VAL A 44 3.72 17.16 1.29
C VAL A 44 4.76 16.31 0.55
N SER A 45 5.84 15.94 1.25
CA SER A 45 6.97 15.18 0.69
C SER A 45 6.54 13.79 0.21
N LYS A 46 7.22 13.29 -0.84
CA LYS A 46 6.95 11.96 -1.41
C LYS A 46 7.34 10.86 -0.44
N ASN A 47 6.43 9.90 -0.22
CA ASN A 47 6.78 8.61 0.36
C ASN A 47 7.71 7.84 -0.59
N LYS A 48 8.62 7.03 -0.02
CA LYS A 48 9.58 6.20 -0.78
C LYS A 48 8.90 5.09 -1.61
N LEU A 49 7.70 4.68 -1.22
CA LEU A 49 6.92 3.62 -1.86
C LEU A 49 5.92 4.18 -2.87
N ASP A 50 5.62 3.43 -3.93
CA ASP A 50 4.53 3.77 -4.84
C ASP A 50 3.16 3.57 -4.17
N LEU A 51 2.12 4.23 -4.69
CA LEU A 51 0.76 4.17 -4.12
C LEU A 51 0.20 2.74 -4.09
N ASP A 52 0.52 1.95 -5.11
CA ASP A 52 0.15 0.54 -5.18
C ASP A 52 0.77 -0.26 -4.01
N GLU A 53 2.03 0.01 -3.67
CA GLU A 53 2.70 -0.64 -2.54
C GLU A 53 2.21 -0.14 -1.19
N GLN A 54 1.93 1.16 -1.07
CA GLN A 54 1.35 1.74 0.14
C GLN A 54 -0.01 1.11 0.45
N LEU A 55 -0.89 1.01 -0.55
CA LEU A 55 -2.19 0.37 -0.39
C LEU A 55 -2.04 -1.11 -0.01
N LEU A 56 -1.13 -1.84 -0.66
CA LEU A 56 -0.86 -3.24 -0.33
C LEU A 56 -0.40 -3.40 1.14
N MET A 57 0.50 -2.52 1.59
CA MET A 57 1.01 -2.54 2.96
C MET A 57 -0.09 -2.28 4.00
N VAL A 58 -0.98 -1.32 3.74
CA VAL A 58 -2.15 -1.03 4.59
C VAL A 58 -3.08 -2.24 4.66
N LEU A 59 -3.37 -2.88 3.53
CA LEU A 59 -4.22 -4.07 3.49
C LEU A 59 -3.60 -5.26 4.26
N GLU A 60 -2.29 -5.45 4.19
CA GLU A 60 -1.58 -6.46 4.98
C GLU A 60 -1.64 -6.15 6.48
N TYR A 61 -1.45 -4.88 6.86
CA TYR A 61 -1.61 -4.45 8.25
C TYR A 61 -3.03 -4.70 8.77
N LEU A 62 -4.07 -4.29 8.04
CA LEU A 62 -5.47 -4.50 8.45
C LEU A 62 -5.84 -5.98 8.56
N ARG A 63 -5.21 -6.85 7.76
CA ARG A 63 -5.50 -8.29 7.76
C ARG A 63 -4.80 -9.04 8.89
N GLU A 64 -3.54 -8.72 9.15
CA GLU A 64 -2.67 -9.53 10.02
C GLU A 64 -2.22 -8.80 11.28
N TYR A 65 -2.45 -7.48 11.35
CA TYR A 65 -2.09 -6.60 12.47
C TYR A 65 -0.62 -6.76 12.91
N ARG A 66 0.27 -7.05 11.93
CA ARG A 66 1.72 -7.19 12.16
C ARG A 66 2.31 -5.88 12.65
N THR A 67 3.38 -5.96 13.45
CA THR A 67 4.07 -4.76 13.96
C THR A 67 4.66 -3.93 12.83
N TYR A 68 4.74 -2.61 13.03
CA TYR A 68 5.35 -1.70 12.06
C TYR A 68 6.80 -2.07 11.75
N PHE A 69 7.55 -2.56 12.73
CA PHE A 69 8.88 -3.12 12.53
C PHE A 69 8.90 -4.27 11.50
N HIS A 70 8.05 -5.29 11.68
CA HIS A 70 8.00 -6.43 10.74
C HIS A 70 7.54 -6.02 9.34
N ILE A 71 6.57 -5.11 9.26
CA ILE A 71 6.10 -4.58 7.98
C ILE A 71 7.21 -3.76 7.31
N GLY A 72 7.89 -2.90 8.06
CA GLY A 72 9.01 -2.10 7.53
C GLY A 72 10.12 -2.97 6.94
N GLN A 73 10.46 -4.08 7.61
CA GLN A 73 11.42 -5.05 7.07
C GLN A 73 10.94 -5.69 5.75
N ASN A 74 9.67 -6.10 5.66
CA ASN A 74 9.10 -6.70 4.44
C ASN A 74 9.10 -5.77 3.22
N TYR A 75 9.04 -4.45 3.45
CA TYR A 75 9.00 -3.43 2.40
C TYR A 75 10.31 -2.64 2.29
N GLU A 76 11.37 -3.03 3.02
CA GLU A 76 12.69 -2.37 3.02
C GLU A 76 12.61 -0.85 3.34
N ILE A 77 11.78 -0.50 4.32
CA ILE A 77 11.60 0.86 4.85
C ILE A 77 11.81 0.88 6.37
N SER A 78 12.04 2.08 6.92
CA SER A 78 12.11 2.24 8.38
C SER A 78 10.75 2.02 9.04
N GLU A 79 10.76 1.60 10.30
CA GLU A 79 9.53 1.43 11.09
C GLU A 79 8.69 2.71 11.14
N SER A 80 9.34 3.88 11.34
CA SER A 80 8.65 5.17 11.32
C SER A 80 7.98 5.45 9.97
N SER A 81 8.60 5.04 8.85
CA SER A 81 7.99 5.20 7.53
C SER A 81 6.77 4.28 7.36
N ALA A 82 6.86 3.04 7.85
CA ALA A 82 5.73 2.10 7.84
C ALA A 82 4.55 2.65 8.66
N TYR A 83 4.83 3.19 9.85
CA TYR A 83 3.83 3.88 10.68
C TYR A 83 3.17 5.04 9.92
N ILE A 84 3.96 5.94 9.34
CA ILE A 84 3.45 7.12 8.61
C ILE A 84 2.52 6.70 7.47
N VAL A 85 2.90 5.70 6.68
CA VAL A 85 2.07 5.23 5.56
C VAL A 85 0.78 4.58 6.07
N ILE A 86 0.86 3.71 7.08
CA ILE A 86 -0.34 3.03 7.59
C ILE A 86 -1.29 4.01 8.27
N TYR A 87 -0.76 4.96 9.03
CA TYR A 87 -1.56 5.94 9.76
C TYR A 87 -2.20 6.99 8.85
N ASN A 88 -1.51 7.45 7.80
CA ASN A 88 -2.02 8.53 6.94
C ASN A 88 -2.99 8.08 5.83
N GLU A 89 -3.10 6.76 5.61
CA GLU A 89 -3.96 6.17 4.58
C GLU A 89 -5.16 5.41 5.18
N VAL A 90 -5.28 5.36 6.51
CA VAL A 90 -6.48 4.97 7.27
C VAL A 90 -7.22 6.23 7.72
#